data_AF-A0A428UN45-F1
#
_entry.id   AF-A0A428UN45-F1
#
_cell.length_a   1.000
_cell.length_b   1.000
_cell.length_c   1.000
_cell.angle_alpha   90.00
_cell.angle_beta   90.00
_cell.angle_gamma   90.00
#
_symmetry.space_group_name_H-M   'P 1'
#
loop_
_entity.id
_entity.type
_entity.pdbx_description
1 polymer ?
#
loop_
_entity_poly.entity_id
_entity_poly.type
_entity_poly.pdbx_seq_one_letter_code
_entity_poly.pdbx_strand_id
1 'polypeptide(L)'
;MRWKNFCKPLLRQFPKHHVPIKWHGYVGCGVEGGVFKVSFGDDGPYALKLFWNTRPQEPLNRGKPFVFPFQDEARNVAIIEKIRWAVQHSENPIMVHPSPKSSELKLENLYCFSEEGQRSPPEFESSVPMCSADYINRCHGWLKLDKKNWPKNYDQYEWRGRPYSPEEADYRWAIVYDYVSSKVKEHDLNVTQANIDFFYLTGFEAAMLALGYDAMMC
;
A
#
# COMPACT_ATOMS: atom_id res chain seq x y z
N MET A 1 -5.17 8.85 16.06
CA MET A 1 -6.10 8.31 15.05
C MET A 1 -6.95 7.18 15.65
N ARG A 2 -8.27 7.17 15.46
CA ARG A 2 -9.17 6.14 16.06
C ARG A 2 -9.09 4.75 15.42
N TRP A 3 -9.37 3.71 16.19
CA TRP A 3 -9.37 2.29 15.79
C TRP A 3 -10.24 2.01 14.55
N LYS A 4 -11.45 2.59 14.50
CA LYS A 4 -12.35 2.44 13.34
C LYS A 4 -11.70 2.80 11.99
N ASN A 5 -10.70 3.69 11.99
CA ASN A 5 -9.99 4.10 10.79
C ASN A 5 -8.97 3.06 10.32
N PHE A 6 -8.49 2.19 11.21
CA PHE A 6 -7.66 1.04 10.89
C PHE A 6 -8.50 -0.12 10.34
N CYS A 7 -9.72 -0.31 10.87
CA CYS A 7 -10.66 -1.32 10.35
C CYS A 7 -11.19 -1.02 8.94
N LYS A 8 -11.31 0.27 8.59
CA LYS A 8 -11.77 0.73 7.27
C LYS A 8 -10.79 1.75 6.70
N PRO A 9 -9.58 1.33 6.32
CA PRO A 9 -8.54 2.24 5.90
C PRO A 9 -8.84 2.79 4.50
N LEU A 10 -8.86 4.11 4.38
CA LEU A 10 -9.04 4.81 3.12
C LEU A 10 -7.77 5.55 2.76
N LEU A 11 -7.27 5.31 1.54
CA LEU A 11 -6.19 6.09 0.97
C LEU A 11 -6.75 7.41 0.43
N ARG A 12 -6.04 8.50 0.68
CA ARG A 12 -6.39 9.83 0.15
C ARG A 12 -6.20 9.88 -1.36
N GLN A 13 -6.99 10.71 -2.03
CA GLN A 13 -6.71 11.07 -3.42
C GLN A 13 -5.39 11.85 -3.47
N PHE A 14 -4.60 11.62 -4.51
CA PHE A 14 -3.36 12.34 -4.76
C PHE A 14 -3.67 13.84 -4.92
N PRO A 15 -3.09 14.75 -4.11
CA PRO A 15 -3.48 16.16 -4.09
C PRO A 15 -3.31 16.88 -5.45
N LYS A 16 -2.33 16.45 -6.25
CA LYS A 16 -2.01 17.05 -7.56
C LYS A 16 -2.65 16.30 -8.73
N HIS A 17 -3.75 15.58 -8.51
CA HIS A 17 -4.46 14.82 -9.55
C HIS A 17 -4.97 15.65 -10.74
N HIS A 18 -5.11 16.97 -10.58
CA HIS A 18 -5.51 17.90 -11.64
C HIS A 18 -4.32 18.43 -12.47
N VAL A 19 -3.08 18.21 -12.01
CA VAL A 19 -1.88 18.72 -12.67
C VAL A 19 -1.49 17.81 -13.84
N PRO A 20 -1.11 18.34 -15.02
CA PRO A 20 -0.69 17.53 -16.15
C PRO A 20 0.49 16.61 -15.83
N ILE A 21 0.40 15.35 -16.29
CA ILE A 21 1.43 14.34 -16.09
C ILE A 21 2.46 14.44 -17.21
N LYS A 22 3.74 14.57 -16.84
CA LYS A 22 4.89 14.39 -17.72
C LYS A 22 5.43 12.97 -17.52
N TRP A 23 5.37 12.14 -18.56
CA TRP A 23 5.87 10.77 -18.54
C TRP A 23 7.36 10.73 -18.90
N HIS A 24 8.22 10.27 -18.00
CA HIS A 24 9.67 10.21 -18.21
C HIS A 24 10.16 8.86 -18.69
N GLY A 25 9.43 7.79 -18.38
CA GLY A 25 9.79 6.47 -18.81
C GLY A 25 9.08 5.37 -18.05
N TYR A 26 9.21 4.15 -18.57
CA TYR A 26 8.75 2.93 -17.95
C TYR A 26 9.80 2.42 -16.95
N VAL A 27 9.34 1.94 -15.80
CA VAL A 27 10.20 1.40 -14.73
C VAL A 27 10.11 -0.12 -14.69
N GLY A 28 8.90 -0.68 -14.74
CA GLY A 28 8.69 -2.12 -14.62
C GLY A 28 7.20 -2.49 -14.69
N CYS A 29 6.89 -3.77 -14.79
CA CYS A 29 5.53 -4.30 -14.79
C CYS A 29 5.47 -5.60 -14.02
N GLY A 30 4.29 -5.89 -13.49
CA GLY A 30 3.93 -7.19 -12.95
C GLY A 30 2.51 -7.56 -13.34
N VAL A 31 2.01 -8.64 -12.73
CA VAL A 31 0.69 -9.22 -13.01
C VAL A 31 -0.47 -8.23 -12.78
N GLU A 32 -0.28 -7.25 -11.90
CA GLU A 32 -1.35 -6.34 -11.47
C GLU A 32 -1.30 -4.95 -12.11
N GLY A 33 -0.12 -4.53 -12.58
CA GLY A 33 0.08 -3.17 -13.04
C GLY A 33 1.47 -2.87 -13.60
N GLY A 34 1.60 -1.68 -14.17
CA GLY A 34 2.84 -1.12 -14.71
C GLY A 34 3.26 0.11 -13.94
N VAL A 35 4.55 0.24 -13.66
CA VAL A 35 5.15 1.34 -12.92
C VAL A 35 5.90 2.24 -13.88
N PHE A 36 5.64 3.54 -13.76
CA PHE A 36 6.20 4.57 -14.62
C PHE A 36 6.84 5.67 -13.79
N LYS A 37 7.93 6.23 -14.32
CA LYS A 37 8.54 7.44 -13.77
C LYS A 37 7.82 8.64 -14.36
N VAL A 38 7.29 9.50 -13.50
CA VAL A 38 6.48 10.67 -13.90
C VAL A 38 6.83 11.91 -13.12
N SER A 39 6.42 13.07 -13.62
CA SER A 39 6.30 14.32 -12.86
C SER A 39 4.90 14.88 -13.04
N PHE A 40 4.44 15.67 -12.08
CA PHE A 40 3.19 16.44 -12.18
C PHE A 40 3.57 17.91 -12.33
N GLY A 41 3.44 18.46 -13.53
CA GLY A 41 3.98 19.78 -13.85
C GLY A 41 5.51 19.78 -13.72
N ASP A 42 6.06 20.61 -12.83
CA ASP A 42 7.50 20.68 -12.56
C ASP A 42 7.92 19.94 -11.27
N ASP A 43 6.97 19.25 -10.63
CA ASP A 43 7.17 18.54 -9.39
C ASP A 43 7.38 17.03 -9.60
N GLY A 44 8.42 16.48 -8.98
CA GLY A 44 8.82 15.07 -9.09
C GLY A 44 10.34 14.87 -9.14
N PRO A 45 10.84 13.66 -9.48
CA PRO A 45 10.08 12.53 -10.06
C PRO A 45 9.30 11.70 -9.03
N TYR A 46 8.25 11.05 -9.51
CA TYR A 46 7.42 10.07 -8.80
C TYR A 46 7.43 8.72 -9.52
N ALA A 47 7.15 7.66 -8.77
CA ALA A 47 6.74 6.37 -9.32
C ALA A 47 5.21 6.30 -9.34
N LEU A 48 4.62 6.05 -10.50
CA LEU A 48 3.17 5.92 -10.67
C LEU A 48 2.87 4.50 -11.14
N LYS A 49 2.19 3.71 -10.30
CA LYS A 49 1.68 2.37 -10.66
C LYS A 49 0.29 2.52 -11.26
N LEU A 50 0.15 2.19 -12.54
CA LEU A 50 -1.14 1.99 -13.21
C LEU A 50 -1.57 0.54 -13.04
N PHE A 51 -2.79 0.31 -12.56
CA PHE A 51 -3.34 -1.03 -12.42
C PHE A 51 -3.99 -1.47 -13.72
N TRP A 52 -3.83 -2.74 -14.11
CA TRP A 52 -4.45 -3.29 -15.32
C TRP A 52 -5.97 -3.40 -15.17
N ASN A 53 -6.44 -3.71 -13.95
CA ASN A 53 -7.84 -3.93 -13.67
C ASN A 53 -8.52 -2.70 -13.05
N THR A 54 -9.69 -2.35 -13.59
CA THR A 54 -10.49 -1.21 -13.15
C THR A 54 -11.57 -1.57 -12.13
N ARG A 55 -11.86 -2.87 -12.01
CA ARG A 55 -12.90 -3.47 -11.18
C ARG A 55 -12.46 -4.83 -10.63
N PRO A 56 -13.08 -5.31 -9.54
CA PRO A 56 -12.83 -6.65 -9.02
C PRO A 56 -12.95 -7.72 -10.10
N GLN A 57 -11.99 -8.64 -10.15
CA GLN A 57 -11.97 -9.75 -11.10
C GLN A 57 -12.35 -11.04 -10.38
N GLU A 58 -13.08 -11.92 -11.08
CA GLU A 58 -13.24 -13.29 -10.63
C GLU A 58 -11.85 -13.93 -10.49
N PRO A 59 -11.58 -14.64 -9.39
CA PRO A 59 -10.32 -15.30 -9.22
C PRO A 59 -10.19 -16.45 -10.21
N LEU A 60 -8.97 -16.67 -10.68
CA LEU A 60 -8.63 -17.74 -11.62
C LEU A 60 -8.96 -19.14 -11.07
N ASN A 61 -8.99 -19.28 -9.74
CA ASN A 61 -9.37 -20.52 -9.06
C ASN A 61 -10.74 -20.35 -8.41
N ARG A 62 -11.70 -21.21 -8.78
CA ARG A 62 -13.04 -21.25 -8.14
C ARG A 62 -12.90 -21.42 -6.63
N GLY A 63 -13.65 -20.62 -5.86
CA GLY A 63 -13.68 -20.66 -4.40
C GLY A 63 -12.71 -19.69 -3.71
N LYS A 64 -11.94 -18.89 -4.44
CA LYS A 64 -11.20 -17.74 -3.89
C LYS A 64 -12.09 -16.47 -3.87
N PRO A 65 -11.75 -15.46 -3.06
CA PRO A 65 -12.42 -14.15 -3.13
C PRO A 65 -12.04 -13.41 -4.42
N PHE A 66 -12.92 -12.51 -4.86
CA PHE A 66 -12.64 -11.55 -5.93
C PHE A 66 -11.38 -10.75 -5.58
N VAL A 67 -10.47 -10.60 -6.53
CA VAL A 67 -9.23 -9.83 -6.33
C VAL A 67 -9.41 -8.47 -6.98
N PHE A 68 -9.12 -7.40 -6.24
CA PHE A 68 -9.08 -6.06 -6.79
C PHE A 68 -7.75 -5.38 -6.38
N PRO A 69 -6.67 -5.58 -7.17
CA PRO A 69 -5.32 -5.21 -6.75
C PRO A 69 -5.15 -3.76 -6.34
N PHE A 70 -5.85 -2.83 -7.03
CA PHE A 70 -5.85 -1.42 -6.66
C PHE A 70 -6.41 -1.19 -5.25
N GLN A 71 -7.54 -1.82 -4.91
CA GLN A 71 -8.17 -1.66 -3.60
C GLN A 71 -7.32 -2.28 -2.50
N ASP A 72 -6.74 -3.46 -2.75
CA ASP A 72 -5.91 -4.16 -1.78
C ASP A 72 -4.63 -3.35 -1.48
N GLU A 73 -3.94 -2.85 -2.51
CA GLU A 73 -2.77 -1.99 -2.34
C GLU A 73 -3.13 -0.65 -1.68
N ALA A 74 -4.25 -0.03 -2.06
CA ALA A 74 -4.70 1.21 -1.43
C ALA A 74 -4.99 1.03 0.07
N ARG A 75 -5.62 -0.08 0.47
CA ARG A 75 -5.87 -0.40 1.89
C ARG A 75 -4.57 -0.62 2.65
N ASN A 76 -3.67 -1.44 2.10
CA ASN A 76 -2.36 -1.74 2.68
C ASN A 76 -1.57 -0.45 2.94
N VAL A 77 -1.44 0.38 1.91
CA VAL A 77 -0.68 1.62 2.01
C VAL A 77 -1.36 2.63 2.93
N ALA A 78 -2.70 2.68 2.95
CA ALA A 78 -3.41 3.48 3.93
C ALA A 78 -3.08 3.02 5.36
N ILE A 79 -3.01 1.72 5.65
CA ILE A 79 -2.59 1.23 6.98
C ILE A 79 -1.15 1.66 7.30
N ILE A 80 -0.20 1.49 6.37
CA ILE A 80 1.20 1.91 6.55
C ILE A 80 1.30 3.39 6.92
N GLU A 81 0.60 4.27 6.20
CA GLU A 81 0.61 5.70 6.45
C GLU A 81 0.03 6.06 7.83
N LYS A 82 -0.98 5.31 8.28
CA LYS A 82 -1.58 5.49 9.62
C LYS A 82 -0.64 5.06 10.73
N ILE A 83 0.04 3.92 10.56
CA ILE A 83 1.06 3.43 11.49
C ILE A 83 2.21 4.43 11.56
N ARG A 84 2.74 4.87 10.40
CA ARG A 84 3.79 5.89 10.32
C ARG A 84 3.39 7.15 11.08
N TRP A 85 2.17 7.64 10.84
CA TRP A 85 1.65 8.81 11.54
C TRP A 85 1.60 8.59 13.05
N ALA A 86 1.09 7.44 13.50
CA ALA A 86 0.97 7.11 14.93
C ALA A 86 2.35 7.04 15.61
N VAL A 87 3.33 6.39 14.99
CA VAL A 87 4.71 6.31 15.50
C VAL A 87 5.36 7.69 15.59
N GLN A 88 5.16 8.55 14.59
CA GLN A 88 5.75 9.90 14.56
C GLN A 88 5.10 10.89 15.53
N HIS A 89 3.85 10.66 15.94
CA HIS A 89 3.08 11.58 16.78
C HIS A 89 2.79 11.05 18.19
N SER A 90 3.33 9.88 18.55
CA SER A 90 3.21 9.37 19.91
C SER A 90 4.27 10.00 20.80
N GLU A 91 3.91 10.35 22.03
CA GLU A 91 4.85 10.89 23.03
C GLU A 91 5.81 9.83 23.55
N ASN A 92 5.37 8.56 23.54
CA ASN A 92 6.13 7.41 24.00
C ASN A 92 6.25 6.38 22.88
N PRO A 93 7.29 5.52 22.88
CA PRO A 93 7.37 4.41 21.93
C PRO A 93 6.11 3.54 21.99
N ILE A 94 5.50 3.26 20.83
CA ILE A 94 4.36 2.34 20.74
C ILE A 94 4.89 0.92 20.92
N MET A 95 4.45 0.26 21.98
CA MET A 95 4.87 -1.09 22.34
C MET A 95 3.98 -2.14 21.67
N VAL A 96 4.58 -3.15 21.06
CA VAL A 96 3.90 -4.22 20.32
C VAL A 96 4.40 -5.60 20.77
N HIS A 97 3.59 -6.63 20.53
CA HIS A 97 3.99 -8.02 20.75
C HIS A 97 5.10 -8.41 19.74
N PRO A 98 6.26 -8.93 20.19
CA PRO A 98 7.44 -9.15 19.33
C PRO A 98 7.29 -10.32 18.36
N SER A 99 6.32 -11.22 18.60
CA SER A 99 6.11 -12.42 17.77
C SER A 99 4.62 -12.69 17.58
N PRO A 100 3.89 -11.84 16.83
CA PRO A 100 2.45 -11.96 16.68
C PRO A 100 2.10 -13.12 15.73
N LYS A 101 2.03 -14.34 16.26
CA LYS A 101 1.83 -15.57 15.47
C LYS A 101 0.37 -15.81 15.06
N SER A 102 -0.59 -15.34 15.86
CA SER A 102 -2.02 -15.49 15.58
C SER A 102 -2.61 -14.23 14.95
N SER A 103 -3.77 -14.36 14.29
CA SER A 103 -4.49 -13.23 13.71
C SER A 103 -4.92 -12.22 14.79
N GLU A 104 -5.29 -12.73 15.97
CA GLU A 104 -5.67 -11.92 17.14
C GLU A 104 -4.49 -11.07 17.60
N LEU A 105 -3.32 -11.66 17.81
CA LEU A 105 -2.10 -10.93 18.20
C LEU A 105 -1.69 -9.89 17.15
N LYS A 106 -1.85 -10.21 15.86
CA LYS A 106 -1.60 -9.27 14.76
C LYS A 106 -2.57 -8.08 14.80
N LEU A 107 -3.85 -8.32 15.11
CA LEU A 107 -4.85 -7.27 15.29
C LEU A 107 -4.60 -6.44 16.56
N GLU A 108 -4.18 -7.06 17.65
CA GLU A 108 -3.80 -6.37 18.89
C GLU A 108 -2.59 -5.45 18.65
N ASN A 109 -1.57 -5.91 17.93
CA ASN A 109 -0.46 -5.06 17.51
C ASN A 109 -0.94 -3.88 16.67
N LEU A 110 -1.85 -4.11 15.71
CA LEU A 110 -2.42 -3.02 14.91
C LEU A 110 -3.22 -2.05 15.79
N TYR A 111 -3.93 -2.55 16.80
CA TYR A 111 -4.73 -1.78 17.73
C TYR A 111 -3.87 -0.82 18.57
N CYS A 112 -2.63 -1.20 18.92
CA CYS A 112 -1.68 -0.33 19.63
C CYS A 112 -1.41 1.01 18.92
N PHE A 113 -1.62 1.10 17.60
CA PHE A 113 -1.44 2.36 16.86
C PHE A 113 -2.65 3.30 16.91
N SER A 114 -3.78 2.84 17.45
CA SER A 114 -4.98 3.66 17.63
C SER A 114 -4.90 4.53 18.89
N GLU A 115 -5.70 5.60 18.94
CA GLU A 115 -5.86 6.41 20.16
C GLU A 115 -6.35 5.56 21.34
N GLU A 116 -7.26 4.63 21.06
CA GLU A 116 -7.83 3.73 22.05
C GLU A 116 -6.78 2.76 22.58
N GLY A 117 -5.98 2.16 21.69
CA GLY A 117 -4.87 1.27 22.06
C GLY A 117 -3.69 1.97 22.72
N GLN A 118 -3.41 3.23 22.40
CA GLN A 118 -2.39 4.00 23.13
C GLN A 118 -2.86 4.38 24.54
N ARG A 119 -4.16 4.64 24.72
CA ARG A 119 -4.74 4.95 26.05
C ARG A 119 -4.87 3.72 26.93
N SER A 120 -5.21 2.58 26.34
CA SER A 120 -5.42 1.31 27.03
C SER A 120 -4.74 0.20 26.22
N PRO A 121 -3.40 0.09 26.27
CA PRO A 121 -2.66 -0.89 25.50
C PRO A 121 -3.00 -2.31 25.96
N PRO A 122 -3.03 -3.29 25.04
CA PRO A 122 -3.05 -4.70 25.40
C PRO A 122 -1.85 -5.03 26.30
N GLU A 123 -2.06 -5.94 27.26
CA GLU A 123 -0.98 -6.45 28.10
C GLU A 123 -0.29 -7.61 27.39
N PHE A 124 1.01 -7.44 27.12
CA PHE A 124 1.85 -8.49 26.56
C PHE A 124 2.86 -8.97 27.61
N GLU A 125 3.08 -10.28 27.71
CA GLU A 125 4.12 -10.86 28.59
C GLU A 125 5.52 -10.32 28.24
N SER A 126 5.76 -10.07 26.96
CA SER A 126 6.92 -9.36 26.44
C SER A 126 6.48 -8.36 25.38
N SER A 127 7.00 -7.14 25.44
CA SER A 127 6.73 -6.10 24.43
C SER A 127 8.03 -5.47 23.94
N VAL A 128 8.02 -5.03 22.69
CA VAL A 128 9.14 -4.32 22.06
C VAL A 128 8.65 -3.02 21.46
N PRO A 129 9.49 -1.97 21.42
CA PRO A 129 9.13 -0.74 20.74
C PRO A 129 8.99 -0.99 19.23
N MET A 130 7.97 -0.40 18.62
CA MET A 130 7.79 -0.46 17.17
C MET A 130 8.95 0.25 16.44
N CYS A 131 9.43 -0.36 15.37
CA CYS A 131 10.45 0.25 14.50
C CYS A 131 9.87 1.44 13.70
N SER A 132 10.75 2.35 13.28
CA SER A 132 10.34 3.45 12.40
C SER A 132 9.91 2.93 11.02
N ALA A 133 8.83 3.51 10.49
CA ALA A 133 8.35 3.29 9.13
C ALA A 133 9.00 4.23 8.09
N ASP A 134 10.03 4.99 8.47
CA ASP A 134 10.60 6.04 7.62
C ASP A 134 11.23 5.50 6.33
N TYR A 135 11.73 4.27 6.35
CA TYR A 135 12.35 3.61 5.20
C TYR A 135 11.35 3.01 4.20
N ILE A 136 10.08 2.94 4.57
CA ILE A 136 9.03 2.49 3.65
C ILE A 136 8.76 3.64 2.68
N ASN A 137 8.77 3.36 1.38
CA ASN A 137 8.48 4.37 0.35
C ASN A 137 7.16 5.08 0.63
N ARG A 138 7.16 6.42 0.60
CA ARG A 138 5.94 7.18 0.85
C ARG A 138 4.97 7.02 -0.31
N CYS A 139 3.70 6.89 0.03
CA CYS A 139 2.61 7.01 -0.91
C CYS A 139 1.98 8.38 -0.81
N HIS A 140 1.74 8.99 -1.96
CA HIS A 140 1.15 10.31 -2.08
C HIS A 140 -0.37 10.27 -2.26
N GLY A 141 -0.92 9.13 -2.67
CA GLY A 141 -2.35 8.90 -2.82
C GLY A 141 -2.71 8.23 -4.14
N TRP A 142 -4.02 8.00 -4.33
CA TRP A 142 -4.56 7.43 -5.56
C TRP A 142 -5.04 8.50 -6.54
N LEU A 143 -5.09 8.17 -7.83
CA LEU A 143 -5.83 8.95 -8.82
C LEU A 143 -6.48 8.07 -9.87
N LYS A 144 -7.52 8.61 -10.51
CA LYS A 144 -8.17 8.01 -11.68
C LYS A 144 -7.61 8.68 -12.93
N LEU A 145 -7.19 7.89 -13.91
CA LEU A 145 -6.60 8.38 -15.15
C LEU A 145 -7.41 7.95 -16.36
N ASP A 146 -7.96 8.92 -17.07
CA ASP A 146 -8.61 8.72 -18.36
C ASP A 146 -7.61 8.24 -19.41
N LYS A 147 -8.08 7.45 -20.38
CA LYS A 147 -7.29 6.85 -21.46
C LYS A 147 -6.45 7.86 -22.25
N LYS A 148 -6.97 9.06 -22.48
CA LYS A 148 -6.24 10.15 -23.15
C LYS A 148 -4.95 10.58 -22.44
N ASN A 149 -4.84 10.29 -21.14
CA ASN A 149 -3.71 10.69 -20.30
C ASN A 149 -2.72 9.55 -20.03
N TRP A 150 -2.96 8.35 -20.58
CA TRP A 150 -2.07 7.20 -20.44
C TRP A 150 -0.74 7.39 -21.19
N PRO A 151 0.32 6.65 -20.83
CA PRO A 151 1.56 6.68 -21.59
C PRO A 151 1.34 6.13 -23.00
N LYS A 152 2.01 6.70 -24.01
CA LYS A 152 1.80 6.34 -25.43
C LYS A 152 1.91 4.85 -25.75
N ASN A 153 2.79 4.12 -25.03
CA ASN A 153 3.03 2.70 -25.23
C ASN A 153 2.34 1.82 -24.18
N TYR A 154 1.27 2.31 -23.54
CA TYR A 154 0.58 1.63 -22.44
C TYR A 154 0.25 0.16 -22.78
N ASP A 155 -0.41 -0.07 -23.91
CA ASP A 155 -0.86 -1.41 -24.32
C ASP A 155 0.31 -2.39 -24.41
N GLN A 156 1.47 -1.94 -24.93
CA GLN A 156 2.68 -2.78 -25.01
C GLN A 156 3.17 -3.24 -23.64
N TYR A 157 3.01 -2.41 -22.60
CA TYR A 157 3.40 -2.76 -21.23
C TYR A 157 2.37 -3.67 -20.56
N GLU A 158 1.08 -3.45 -20.81
CA GLU A 158 0.01 -4.33 -20.32
C GLU A 158 0.16 -5.75 -20.88
N TRP A 159 0.42 -5.88 -22.18
CA TRP A 159 0.68 -7.18 -22.82
C TRP A 159 1.91 -7.91 -22.25
N ARG A 160 2.93 -7.19 -21.80
CA ARG A 160 4.12 -7.79 -21.17
C ARG A 160 3.86 -8.22 -19.73
N GLY A 161 3.04 -7.46 -19.00
CA GLY A 161 2.76 -7.71 -17.59
C GLY A 161 1.65 -8.71 -17.33
N ARG A 162 0.78 -8.97 -18.31
CA ARG A 162 -0.47 -9.71 -18.11
C ARG A 162 -0.55 -10.98 -18.96
N PRO A 163 -0.88 -12.14 -18.35
CA PRO A 163 -1.09 -13.40 -19.08
C PRO A 163 -2.49 -13.56 -19.71
N TYR A 164 -3.35 -12.53 -19.68
CA TYR A 164 -4.74 -12.56 -20.16
C TYR A 164 -5.10 -11.29 -20.96
N SER A 165 -6.12 -11.39 -21.82
CA SER A 165 -6.59 -10.29 -22.68
C SER A 165 -6.83 -8.98 -21.92
N PRO A 166 -6.29 -7.84 -22.39
CA PRO A 166 -6.48 -6.53 -21.77
C PRO A 166 -7.95 -6.21 -21.48
N GLU A 167 -8.20 -5.53 -20.35
CA GLU A 167 -9.53 -5.01 -20.07
C GLU A 167 -9.78 -3.77 -20.94
N GLU A 168 -10.82 -3.80 -21.77
CA GLU A 168 -11.30 -2.61 -22.45
C GLU A 168 -11.92 -1.66 -21.42
N ALA A 169 -11.19 -0.60 -21.05
CA ALA A 169 -11.74 0.49 -20.27
C ALA A 169 -11.21 1.84 -20.76
N ASP A 170 -11.95 2.88 -20.42
CA ASP A 170 -11.65 4.28 -20.73
C ASP A 170 -10.89 5.00 -19.59
N TYR A 171 -10.67 4.32 -18.47
CA TYR A 171 -9.84 4.80 -17.37
C TYR A 171 -9.02 3.69 -16.71
N ARG A 172 -8.02 4.06 -15.91
CA ARG A 172 -7.32 3.18 -14.97
C ARG A 172 -7.20 3.83 -13.60
N TRP A 173 -7.09 2.99 -12.57
CA TRP A 173 -6.66 3.43 -11.25
C TRP A 173 -5.14 3.52 -11.20
N ALA A 174 -4.64 4.47 -10.41
CA ALA A 174 -3.23 4.66 -10.18
C ALA A 174 -2.93 4.96 -8.72
N ILE A 175 -1.74 4.59 -8.26
CA ILE A 175 -1.17 5.05 -6.98
C ILE A 175 0.19 5.69 -7.25
N VAL A 176 0.45 6.81 -6.57
CA VAL A 176 1.67 7.61 -6.70
C VAL A 176 2.54 7.41 -5.47
N TYR A 177 3.82 7.12 -5.69
CA TYR A 177 4.85 6.89 -4.68
C TYR A 177 6.07 7.76 -4.92
N ASP A 178 6.91 7.90 -3.90
CA ASP A 178 8.29 8.38 -4.07
C ASP A 178 9.02 7.53 -5.13
N TYR A 179 9.76 8.20 -6.00
CA TYR A 179 10.62 7.52 -6.97
C TYR A 179 11.96 7.16 -6.33
N VAL A 180 12.24 5.86 -6.19
CA VAL A 180 13.55 5.36 -5.74
C VAL A 180 14.45 5.13 -6.96
N SER A 181 15.56 5.87 -7.03
CA SER A 181 16.54 5.75 -8.11
C SER A 181 17.37 4.47 -7.97
N SER A 182 17.58 3.76 -9.08
CA SER A 182 18.47 2.59 -9.16
C SER A 182 19.95 2.91 -8.88
N LYS A 183 20.31 4.19 -8.78
CA LYS A 183 21.67 4.65 -8.42
C LYS A 183 21.93 4.67 -6.92
N VAL A 184 20.92 4.43 -6.07
CA VAL A 184 21.15 4.19 -4.64
C VAL A 184 21.77 2.79 -4.52
N LYS A 185 23.10 2.76 -4.67
CA LYS A 185 23.92 1.58 -4.44
C LYS A 185 24.02 1.36 -2.94
N GLU A 186 23.10 0.55 -2.43
CA GLU A 186 23.23 -0.40 -1.33
C GLU A 186 21.82 -0.72 -0.84
N HIS A 187 21.42 -1.98 -0.98
CA HIS A 187 20.43 -2.52 -0.06
C HIS A 187 21.12 -2.56 1.30
N ASP A 188 21.06 -1.47 2.05
CA ASP A 188 21.44 -1.49 3.45
C ASP A 188 20.62 -2.63 4.08
N LEU A 189 21.32 -3.69 4.47
CA LEU A 189 20.70 -4.88 5.04
C LEU A 189 19.89 -4.51 6.27
N ASN A 190 20.28 -3.46 6.98
CA ASN A 190 19.54 -2.94 8.13
C ASN A 190 18.21 -2.31 7.71
N VAL A 191 18.19 -1.56 6.61
CA VAL A 191 16.95 -0.99 6.05
C VAL A 191 16.01 -2.09 5.59
N THR A 192 16.56 -3.11 4.94
CA THR A 192 15.77 -4.27 4.47
C THR A 192 15.18 -5.04 5.64
N GLN A 193 15.97 -5.32 6.67
CA GLN A 193 15.51 -5.99 7.87
C GLN A 193 14.47 -5.16 8.63
N ALA A 194 14.67 -3.85 8.79
CA ALA A 194 13.71 -2.97 9.44
C ALA A 194 12.34 -2.97 8.72
N ASN A 195 12.33 -3.00 7.39
CA ASN A 195 11.09 -3.13 6.62
C ASN A 195 10.43 -4.50 6.83
N ILE A 196 11.20 -5.59 6.87
CA ILE A 196 10.67 -6.94 7.15
C ILE A 196 10.04 -6.98 8.56
N ASP A 197 10.74 -6.47 9.56
CA ASP A 197 10.28 -6.42 10.95
C ASP A 197 9.01 -5.59 11.05
N PHE A 198 8.96 -4.45 10.35
CA PHE A 198 7.74 -3.62 10.28
C PHE A 198 6.55 -4.43 9.78
N PHE A 199 6.66 -5.09 8.62
CA PHE A 199 5.54 -5.83 8.02
C PHE A 199 5.14 -7.05 8.86
N TYR A 200 6.12 -7.70 9.50
CA TYR A 200 5.87 -8.82 10.39
C TYR A 200 5.09 -8.38 11.64
N LEU A 201 5.58 -7.36 12.36
CA LEU A 201 4.97 -6.88 13.60
C LEU A 201 3.58 -6.29 13.38
N THR A 202 3.35 -5.67 12.23
CA THR A 202 2.05 -5.06 11.87
C THR A 202 1.08 -6.06 11.22
N GLY A 203 1.50 -7.33 11.07
CA GLY A 203 0.62 -8.41 10.66
C GLY A 203 0.19 -8.35 9.21
N PHE A 204 0.99 -7.76 8.30
CA PHE A 204 0.64 -7.66 6.87
C PHE A 204 0.44 -9.03 6.18
N GLU A 205 0.98 -10.11 6.75
CA GLU A 205 0.69 -11.48 6.34
C GLU A 205 -0.77 -11.91 6.63
N ALA A 206 -1.41 -11.36 7.69
CA ALA A 206 -2.79 -11.70 8.10
C ALA A 206 -3.82 -10.58 7.85
N ALA A 207 -3.41 -9.32 7.75
CA ALA A 207 -4.31 -8.20 7.40
C ALA A 207 -4.95 -8.38 6.01
N MET A 208 -4.27 -9.10 5.12
CA MET A 208 -4.77 -9.51 3.81
C MET A 208 -5.86 -10.61 3.87
N LEU A 209 -5.94 -11.37 4.96
CA LEU A 209 -6.92 -12.45 5.15
C LEU A 209 -8.03 -12.03 6.12
N ALA A 210 -7.74 -11.40 7.26
CA ALA A 210 -8.75 -11.09 8.26
C ALA A 210 -9.70 -9.95 7.85
N LEU A 211 -9.19 -8.89 7.20
CA LEU A 211 -10.01 -7.73 6.80
C LEU A 211 -10.78 -7.94 5.49
N GLY A 212 -10.59 -9.09 4.83
CA GLY A 212 -11.36 -9.53 3.66
C GLY A 212 -12.55 -10.43 3.98
N TYR A 213 -12.58 -11.08 5.16
CA TYR A 213 -13.66 -12.00 5.52
C TYR A 213 -14.83 -11.33 6.27
N ASP A 214 -14.59 -10.28 7.06
CA ASP A 214 -15.67 -9.62 7.82
C ASP A 214 -16.46 -8.56 7.03
N ALA A 215 -15.97 -8.12 5.87
CA ALA A 215 -16.67 -7.14 5.04
C ALA A 215 -17.77 -7.74 4.13
N MET A 216 -18.00 -9.06 4.19
CA MET A 216 -19.06 -9.75 3.44
C MET A 216 -20.22 -10.25 4.33
N MET A 217 -20.22 -9.96 5.63
CA MET A 217 -21.27 -10.37 6.58
C MET A 217 -21.89 -9.20 7.36
N CYS A 218 -21.98 -8.02 6.75
CA CYS A 218 -22.84 -6.91 7.19
C CYS A 218 -23.57 -6.31 5.99
#